data_AF-A0A6B0HFQ5-F1
#
_entry.id   AF-A0A6B0HFQ5-F1
#
_cell.length_a   1.000
_cell.length_b   1.000
_cell.length_c   1.000
_cell.angle_alpha   90.00
_cell.angle_beta   90.00
_cell.angle_gamma   90.00
#
_symmetry.space_group_name_H-M   'P 1'
#
loop_
_entity.id
_entity.type
_entity.pdbx_description
1 polymer ?
#
loop_
_entity_poly.entity_id
_entity_poly.type
_entity_poly.pdbx_seq_one_letter_code
_entity_poly.pdbx_strand_id
1 'polypeptide(L)'
;MHRYTLLAIVVSLAVLAGTAGPAAATPGEGPPNDLPEPVPDFVSDLIETISGFVDAIDETLGTVGSAGTTDVAPPSDGGPVSS
;
A
#
# COMPACT_ATOMS: atom_id res chain seq x y z
N MET A 1 -22.54 -0.66 -5.52
CA MET A 1 -21.84 -1.05 -4.27
C MET A 1 -21.42 -2.52 -4.25
N HIS A 2 -22.22 -3.47 -4.75
CA HIS A 2 -21.89 -4.92 -4.69
C HIS A 2 -20.63 -5.36 -5.46
N ARG A 3 -20.23 -4.60 -6.49
CA ARG A 3 -19.03 -4.88 -7.30
C ARG A 3 -17.75 -4.77 -6.48
N TYR A 4 -17.72 -3.76 -5.60
CA TYR A 4 -16.63 -3.53 -4.66
C TYR A 4 -16.66 -4.55 -3.52
N THR A 5 -17.85 -4.97 -3.08
CA THR A 5 -18.01 -6.03 -2.07
C THR A 5 -17.48 -7.38 -2.57
N LEU A 6 -17.77 -7.76 -3.82
CA LEU A 6 -17.24 -9.01 -4.41
C LEU A 6 -15.72 -8.98 -4.56
N LEU A 7 -15.15 -7.86 -5.01
CA LEU A 7 -13.70 -7.71 -5.14
C LEU A 7 -12.99 -7.85 -3.78
N ALA A 8 -13.52 -7.22 -2.73
CA ALA A 8 -12.95 -7.32 -1.39
C ALA A 8 -12.96 -8.77 -0.86
N ILE A 9 -14.03 -9.52 -1.10
CA ILE A 9 -14.13 -10.93 -0.68
C ILE A 9 -13.10 -11.80 -1.39
N VAL A 10 -12.93 -11.63 -2.71
CA VAL A 10 -11.95 -12.41 -3.50
C VAL A 10 -10.52 -12.13 -3.05
N VAL A 11 -10.19 -10.86 -2.82
CA VAL A 11 -8.86 -10.45 -2.34
C VAL A 11 -8.59 -11.03 -0.95
N SER A 12 -9.54 -10.95 -0.01
CA SER A 12 -9.38 -11.58 1.30
C SER A 12 -9.23 -13.10 1.23
N LEU A 13 -9.91 -13.79 0.31
CA LEU A 13 -9.80 -15.24 0.16
C LEU A 13 -8.41 -15.66 -0.37
N ALA A 14 -7.86 -14.90 -1.32
CA ALA A 14 -6.54 -15.16 -1.89
C ALA A 14 -5.42 -14.99 -0.84
N VAL A 15 -5.54 -13.97 0.01
CA VAL A 15 -4.61 -13.75 1.13
C VAL A 15 -4.69 -14.88 2.15
N LEU A 16 -5.89 -15.38 2.44
CA LEU A 16 -6.09 -16.46 3.43
C LEU A 16 -5.57 -17.81 2.95
N ALA A 17 -5.62 -18.10 1.65
CA ALA A 17 -5.15 -19.37 1.08
C ALA A 17 -3.61 -19.47 0.95
N GLY A 18 -2.88 -18.38 1.13
CA GLY A 18 -1.43 -18.30 0.88
C GLY A 18 -0.51 -18.81 2.00
N THR A 19 -1.02 -19.25 3.16
CA THR A 19 -0.17 -19.56 4.34
C THR A 19 0.09 -21.05 4.58
N ALA A 20 -0.46 -21.94 3.75
CA ALA A 20 -0.24 -23.38 3.88
C ALA A 20 1.04 -23.84 3.16
N GLY A 21 2.20 -23.47 3.69
CA GLY A 21 3.47 -24.12 3.36
C GLY A 21 3.68 -25.37 4.22
N PRO A 22 4.27 -26.47 3.70
CA PRO A 22 4.49 -27.67 4.50
C PRO A 22 5.65 -27.43 5.48
N ALA A 23 5.34 -27.07 6.73
CA ALA A 23 6.33 -27.05 7.80
C ALA A 23 6.30 -28.37 8.57
N ALA A 24 7.05 -29.36 8.08
CA ALA A 24 7.45 -30.50 8.90
C ALA A 24 8.87 -30.22 9.44
N ALA A 25 8.96 -29.62 10.63
CA ALA A 25 10.23 -29.44 11.31
C ALA A 25 10.59 -30.72 12.09
N THR A 26 11.61 -31.45 11.63
CA THR A 26 12.25 -32.54 12.38
C THR A 26 13.08 -31.93 13.52
N PRO A 27 12.97 -32.42 14.77
CA PRO A 27 13.77 -31.91 15.88
C PRO A 27 15.25 -32.30 15.70
N GLY A 28 16.14 -31.34 15.42
CA GLY A 28 17.59 -31.59 15.38
C GLY A 28 18.46 -30.56 14.65
N GLU A 29 17.93 -29.88 13.63
CA GLU A 29 18.74 -28.99 12.79
C GLU A 29 18.85 -27.58 13.38
N GLY A 30 20.08 -27.20 13.79
CA GLY A 30 20.42 -25.82 14.11
C GLY A 30 20.20 -24.88 12.90
N PRO A 31 20.30 -23.55 13.09
CA PRO A 31 20.03 -22.59 12.03
C PRO A 31 20.79 -22.98 10.76
N PRO A 32 20.10 -23.11 9.60
CA PRO A 32 20.76 -23.50 8.37
C PRO A 32 21.91 -22.53 8.09
N ASN A 33 23.12 -23.07 7.96
CA ASN A 33 24.35 -22.30 7.74
C ASN A 33 24.43 -21.76 6.30
N ASP A 34 23.49 -22.16 5.44
CA ASP A 34 23.36 -21.71 4.07
C ASP A 34 22.45 -20.49 4.03
N LEU A 35 22.95 -19.39 3.44
CA LEU A 35 22.10 -18.28 3.04
C LEU A 35 21.01 -18.84 2.11
N PRO A 36 19.74 -18.43 2.27
CA PRO A 36 18.69 -18.87 1.38
C PRO A 36 19.07 -18.55 -0.07
N GLU A 37 18.76 -19.47 -0.97
CA GLU A 37 18.95 -19.28 -2.41
C GLU A 37 18.38 -17.92 -2.85
N PRO A 38 19.04 -17.23 -3.79
CA PRO A 38 18.54 -15.97 -4.35
C PRO A 38 17.07 -16.12 -4.77
N VAL A 39 16.25 -15.14 -4.37
CA VAL A 39 14.84 -15.15 -4.76
C VAL A 39 14.70 -15.13 -6.29
N PRO A 40 13.70 -15.81 -6.86
CA PRO A 40 13.50 -15.85 -8.31
C PRO A 40 13.25 -14.46 -8.91
N ASP A 41 13.69 -14.26 -10.16
CA ASP A 41 13.57 -12.99 -10.89
C ASP A 41 12.13 -12.46 -10.97
N PHE A 42 11.13 -13.36 -10.98
CA PHE A 42 9.71 -13.01 -10.89
C PHE A 42 9.38 -12.07 -9.72
N VAL A 43 10.03 -12.24 -8.57
CA VAL A 43 9.76 -11.39 -7.39
C VAL A 43 10.32 -9.98 -7.62
N SER A 44 11.47 -9.87 -8.27
CA SER A 44 12.05 -8.58 -8.68
C SER A 44 11.14 -7.87 -9.69
N ASP A 45 10.69 -8.58 -10.72
CA ASP A 45 9.77 -8.05 -11.74
C ASP A 45 8.43 -7.61 -11.14
N LEU A 46 7.92 -8.37 -10.16
CA LEU A 46 6.70 -8.06 -9.43
C LEU A 46 6.88 -6.80 -8.57
N ILE A 47 7.99 -6.67 -7.86
CA ILE A 47 8.27 -5.50 -7.02
C ILE A 47 8.42 -4.25 -7.89
N GLU A 48 9.11 -4.34 -9.03
CA GLU A 48 9.23 -3.23 -9.99
C GLU A 48 7.86 -2.77 -10.50
N THR A 49 6.99 -3.72 -10.86
CA THR A 49 5.63 -3.44 -11.31
C THR A 49 4.79 -2.77 -10.22
N ILE A 50 4.89 -3.25 -8.97
CA ILE A 50 4.16 -2.67 -7.83
C ILE A 50 4.67 -1.25 -7.54
N SER A 51 5.99 -1.03 -7.53
CA SER A 51 6.58 0.29 -7.33
C SER A 51 6.10 1.29 -8.37
N GLY A 52 6.11 0.94 -9.66
CA GLY A 52 5.61 1.83 -10.72
C GLY A 52 4.12 2.15 -10.59
N PHE A 53 3.31 1.21 -10.09
CA PHE A 53 1.90 1.46 -9.81
C PHE A 53 1.70 2.44 -8.63
N VAL A 54 2.48 2.29 -7.55
CA VAL A 54 2.41 3.18 -6.39
C VAL A 54 2.82 4.61 -6.76
N ASP A 55 3.89 4.77 -7.55
CA ASP A 55 4.34 6.09 -8.01
C ASP A 55 3.26 6.78 -8.87
N ALA A 56 2.57 6.04 -9.73
CA ALA A 56 1.47 6.57 -10.53
C ALA A 56 0.27 7.01 -9.69
N ILE A 57 -0.01 6.32 -8.58
CA ILE A 57 -1.04 6.73 -7.62
C ILE A 57 -0.61 8.01 -6.90
N ASP A 58 0.64 8.09 -6.43
CA ASP A 58 1.15 9.26 -5.72
C ASP A 58 1.09 10.52 -6.59
N GLU A 59 1.45 10.42 -7.88
CA GLU A 59 1.34 11.54 -8.81
C GLU A 59 -0.12 11.98 -9.07
N THR A 60 -1.04 11.01 -9.16
CA THR A 60 -2.49 11.27 -9.24
C THR A 60 -3.01 11.97 -7.98
N LEU A 61 -2.64 11.48 -6.80
CA LEU A 61 -3.11 12.01 -5.53
C LEU A 61 -2.47 13.36 -5.20
N GLY A 62 -1.20 13.56 -5.54
CA GLY A 62 -0.51 14.84 -5.43
C GLY A 62 -1.13 15.92 -6.32
N THR A 63 -1.60 15.54 -7.52
CA THR A 63 -2.37 16.42 -8.41
C THR A 63 -3.71 16.82 -7.78
N VAL A 64 -4.44 15.88 -7.18
CA VAL A 64 -5.74 16.14 -6.53
C VAL A 64 -5.57 16.92 -5.22
N GLY A 65 -4.54 16.62 -4.43
CA GLY A 65 -4.23 17.30 -3.18
C GLY A 65 -3.77 18.73 -3.39
N SER A 66 -2.99 18.99 -4.44
CA SER A 66 -2.56 20.35 -4.82
C SER A 66 -3.73 21.21 -5.30
N ALA A 67 -4.76 20.61 -5.92
CA ALA A 67 -5.99 21.30 -6.31
C ALA A 67 -6.89 21.66 -5.10
N GLY A 68 -6.70 21.03 -3.93
CA GLY A 68 -7.53 21.21 -2.74
C GLY A 68 -6.99 22.19 -1.68
N THR A 69 -5.79 22.74 -1.84
CA THR A 69 -5.12 23.60 -0.83
C THR A 69 -5.02 25.08 -1.20
N THR A 70 -5.57 25.51 -2.34
CA THR A 70 -5.70 26.94 -2.64
C THR A 70 -6.98 27.50 -2.01
N ASP A 71 -6.80 28.45 -1.09
CA ASP A 71 -7.84 29.34 -0.52
C ASP A 71 -8.51 28.93 0.80
N VAL A 72 -7.71 28.91 1.88
CA VAL A 72 -8.24 29.36 3.18
C VAL A 72 -7.55 30.68 3.51
N ALA A 73 -8.12 31.78 3.00
CA ALA A 73 -7.81 33.11 3.48
C ALA A 73 -8.20 33.22 4.98
N PRO A 74 -7.32 33.71 5.87
CA PRO A 74 -7.73 33.99 7.25
C PRO A 74 -8.84 35.06 7.24
N PRO A 75 -9.89 34.93 8.07
CA PRO A 75 -10.91 35.97 8.16
C PRO A 75 -10.24 37.26 8.59
N SER A 76 -10.28 38.26 7.70
CA SER A 76 -9.87 39.62 8.04
C SER A 76 -10.95 40.20 8.97
N ASP A 77 -10.73 40.08 10.27
CA ASP A 77 -11.51 40.77 11.30
C ASP A 77 -11.26 42.29 11.22
N GLY A 78 -11.91 42.94 10.25
CA GLY A 78 -12.08 44.38 10.19
C GLY A 78 -13.40 44.76 10.84
N GLY A 79 -13.35 45.29 12.07
CA GLY A 79 -14.53 45.63 12.88
C GLY A 79 -15.32 46.88 12.42
N PRO A 80 -16.32 47.33 13.20
CA PRO A 80 -16.84 48.69 13.10
C PRO A 80 -16.56 49.56 14.36
N VAL A 81 -15.87 50.67 14.09
CA VAL A 81 -15.94 52.05 14.62
C VAL A 81 -16.25 52.31 16.11
N SER A 82 -15.35 53.08 16.74
CA SER A 82 -15.60 53.85 17.96
C SER A 82 -16.76 54.84 17.79
N SER A 83 -17.65 54.89 18.80
CA SER A 83 -18.57 56.02 19.06
C SER A 83 -17.98 56.98 20.07
#